data_AF-A0A0W0R9X6-F1
#
_entry.id   AF-A0A0W0R9X6-F1
#
_cell.length_a   1.000
_cell.length_b   1.000
_cell.length_c   1.000
_cell.angle_alpha   90.00
_cell.angle_beta   90.00
_cell.angle_gamma   90.00
#
_symmetry.space_group_name_H-M   'P 1'
#
loop_
_entity.id
_entity.type
_entity.pdbx_description
1 polymer ?
#
loop_
_entity_poly.entity_id
_entity_poly.type
_entity_poly.pdbx_seq_one_letter_code
_entity_poly.pdbx_strand_id
1 'polypeptide(L)'
;MSLKKKIITKSLTSNKINKPDTITRAAITANLKFTRGKQLVEQDPFTLIPDPFNPRPGEVIDEHWLKQHLFIGSDKSLCKFSDETGEFNIPEFSQLIIEPDEGIEESYNFLRELAFSIRTDGLIEPIEIFLTDRQNDPDYFQNTNLDYGYVILEGHQRRLAAMMAGVSTVTCIEITDESMLVKLKVKHRKLRRQLSENNLRKGLTVSQNFQIFQQLLSDTNVQSLKNKELSSIIGLGEGIVSALRTICSKRENYPPILFSKINDNALTFKMIRALAPKSYKEIELALSQSNSNQIPNKKKVIKSRGRQGGAIKKYATFKIGDQKESDSLQRLLLTRFPEINNLEIQDSSYKTLEIILNKIKEMALEEETCPGAN
;
A
#
# COMPACT_ATOMS: atom_id res chain seq x y z
N MET A 1 46.38 -16.46 -10.30
CA MET A 1 45.92 -16.82 -8.93
C MET A 1 45.01 -15.72 -8.42
N SER A 2 43.74 -16.04 -8.17
CA SER A 2 42.68 -15.08 -7.82
C SER A 2 42.48 -15.03 -6.31
N LEU A 3 42.83 -13.92 -5.68
CA LEU A 3 42.59 -13.66 -4.25
C LEU A 3 41.08 -13.49 -4.00
N LYS A 4 40.43 -14.55 -3.50
CA LYS A 4 39.06 -14.50 -2.97
C LYS A 4 39.02 -13.56 -1.75
N LYS A 5 38.43 -12.38 -1.90
CA LYS A 5 38.07 -11.53 -0.76
C LYS A 5 36.97 -12.21 0.05
N LYS A 6 37.31 -12.65 1.27
CA LYS A 6 36.35 -13.08 2.30
C LYS A 6 35.39 -11.92 2.58
N ILE A 7 34.09 -12.17 2.46
CA ILE A 7 33.06 -11.28 2.98
C ILE A 7 33.08 -11.45 4.50
N ILE A 8 33.54 -10.42 5.21
CA ILE A 8 33.56 -10.38 6.68
C ILE A 8 32.19 -9.85 7.13
N THR A 9 31.40 -10.72 7.74
CA THR A 9 30.13 -10.40 8.42
C THR A 9 30.41 -9.79 9.80
N LYS A 10 30.87 -8.54 9.84
CA LYS A 10 30.94 -7.73 11.06
C LYS A 10 30.48 -6.30 10.79
N SER A 11 29.17 -6.09 10.73
CA SER A 11 28.51 -4.82 11.11
C SER A 11 26.98 -5.02 11.13
N LEU A 12 26.50 -5.91 11.99
CA LEU A 12 25.08 -6.01 12.39
C LEU A 12 24.86 -5.40 13.78
N THR A 13 25.75 -4.52 14.22
CA THR A 13 25.66 -3.82 15.51
C THR A 13 26.09 -2.36 15.31
N SER A 14 25.21 -1.58 14.70
CA SER A 14 25.15 -0.13 14.91
C SER A 14 23.73 0.34 14.54
N ASN A 15 22.81 0.29 15.51
CA ASN A 15 21.55 1.03 15.45
C ASN A 15 21.83 2.54 15.58
N LYS A 16 22.55 3.10 14.62
CA LYS A 16 22.47 4.51 14.28
C LYS A 16 21.89 4.55 12.88
N ILE A 17 20.58 4.76 12.83
CA ILE A 17 19.93 5.24 11.62
C ILE A 17 20.70 6.51 11.24
N ASN A 18 21.49 6.46 10.18
CA ASN A 18 22.17 7.64 9.66
C ASN A 18 21.07 8.59 9.17
N LYS A 19 20.68 9.52 10.06
CA LYS A 19 19.77 10.61 9.74
C LYS A 19 20.38 11.39 8.56
N PRO A 20 19.60 11.71 7.52
CA PRO A 20 20.09 12.61 6.48
C PRO A 20 20.39 13.98 7.11
N ASP A 21 21.51 14.57 6.73
CA ASP A 21 21.92 15.91 7.16
C ASP A 21 20.98 16.99 6.59
N THR A 22 20.94 18.18 7.21
CA THR A 22 20.09 19.31 6.82
C THR A 22 20.28 19.70 5.35
N ILE A 23 21.51 19.60 4.84
CA ILE A 23 21.85 19.84 3.43
C ILE A 23 21.21 18.78 2.52
N THR A 24 21.25 17.52 2.92
CA THR A 24 20.64 16.40 2.19
C THR A 24 19.12 16.50 2.19
N ARG A 25 18.52 17.02 3.27
CA ARG A 25 17.07 17.27 3.38
C ARG A 25 16.62 18.43 2.50
N ALA A 26 17.33 19.56 2.54
CA ALA A 26 17.10 20.67 1.63
C ALA A 26 17.26 20.21 0.16
N ALA A 27 18.21 19.32 -0.13
CA ALA A 27 18.36 18.71 -1.45
C ALA A 27 17.23 17.75 -1.82
N ILE A 28 16.62 17.02 -0.88
CA ILE A 28 15.42 16.18 -1.14
C ILE A 28 14.24 17.08 -1.49
N THR A 29 13.99 18.12 -0.70
CA THR A 29 12.90 19.08 -0.93
C THR A 29 13.13 19.90 -2.20
N ALA A 30 14.37 20.31 -2.50
CA ALA A 30 14.74 21.02 -3.71
C ALA A 30 14.72 20.13 -4.97
N ASN A 31 14.92 18.80 -4.82
CA ASN A 31 14.80 17.83 -5.92
C ASN A 31 13.36 17.33 -6.15
N LEU A 32 12.37 17.77 -5.36
CA LEU A 32 10.97 17.60 -5.72
C LEU A 32 10.70 18.42 -6.99
N LYS A 33 10.77 17.77 -8.15
CA LYS A 33 10.34 18.38 -9.41
C LYS A 33 8.84 18.61 -9.34
N PHE A 34 8.44 19.84 -9.05
CA PHE A 34 7.04 20.23 -9.12
C PHE A 34 6.60 20.19 -10.58
N THR A 35 5.67 19.28 -10.88
CA THR A 35 4.94 19.30 -12.14
C THR A 35 4.09 20.57 -12.19
N ARG A 36 3.86 21.13 -13.37
CA ARG A 36 2.95 22.27 -13.60
C ARG A 36 1.65 22.09 -12.79
N GLY A 37 1.21 23.14 -12.10
CA GLY A 37 0.00 23.09 -11.27
C GLY A 37 0.20 22.71 -9.80
N LYS A 38 1.44 22.69 -9.31
CA LYS A 38 1.79 22.49 -7.90
C LYS A 38 2.74 23.58 -7.42
N GLN A 39 2.55 24.08 -6.20
CA GLN A 39 3.46 25.02 -5.54
C GLN A 39 3.73 24.62 -4.09
N LEU A 40 4.94 24.91 -3.59
CA LEU A 40 5.32 24.66 -2.21
C LEU A 40 4.96 25.87 -1.36
N VAL A 41 4.25 25.67 -0.26
CA VAL A 41 3.83 26.73 0.67
C VAL A 41 4.00 26.24 2.11
N GLU A 42 4.23 27.17 3.03
CA GLU A 42 4.21 26.90 4.48
C GLU A 42 2.87 27.35 5.03
N GLN A 43 2.20 26.49 5.82
CA GLN A 43 0.90 26.80 6.41
C GLN A 43 0.90 26.46 7.90
N ASP A 44 0.13 27.22 8.67
CA ASP A 44 -0.15 26.88 10.07
C ASP A 44 -1.04 25.62 10.11
N PRO A 45 -0.64 24.54 10.81
CA PRO A 45 -1.44 23.33 10.89
C PRO A 45 -2.86 23.56 11.46
N PHE A 46 -3.07 24.60 12.27
CA PHE A 46 -4.37 24.97 12.85
C PHE A 46 -5.31 25.64 11.84
N THR A 47 -4.80 26.24 10.75
CA THR A 47 -5.62 26.92 9.73
C THR A 47 -6.05 25.99 8.60
N LEU A 48 -5.38 24.84 8.45
CA LEU A 48 -5.71 23.84 7.45
C LEU A 48 -7.06 23.16 7.75
N ILE A 49 -7.95 23.15 6.76
CA ILE A 49 -9.30 22.59 6.86
C ILE A 49 -9.25 21.08 6.56
N PRO A 50 -9.70 20.20 7.46
CA PRO A 50 -9.88 18.79 7.16
C PRO A 50 -10.96 18.60 6.08
N ASP A 51 -10.65 17.86 5.02
CA ASP A 51 -11.66 17.49 4.02
C ASP A 51 -12.73 16.58 4.65
N PRO A 52 -14.02 17.00 4.69
CA PRO A 52 -15.12 16.26 5.32
C PRO A 52 -15.55 15.05 4.49
N PHE A 53 -15.21 15.02 3.20
CA PHE A 53 -15.52 13.92 2.30
C PHE A 53 -14.43 12.88 2.25
N ASN A 54 -13.31 13.09 2.96
CA ASN A 54 -12.20 12.18 2.99
C ASN A 54 -12.46 11.10 4.04
N PRO A 55 -12.77 9.86 3.63
CA PRO A 55 -13.08 8.79 4.57
C PRO A 55 -11.84 8.41 5.36
N ARG A 56 -11.95 8.25 6.67
CA ARG A 56 -10.80 7.93 7.54
C ARG A 56 -11.04 6.65 8.33
N PRO A 57 -11.13 5.49 7.65
CA PRO A 57 -11.51 4.25 8.33
C PRO A 57 -10.40 3.85 9.30
N GLY A 58 -10.72 3.81 10.58
CA GLY A 58 -9.78 3.47 11.65
C GLY A 58 -9.01 4.64 12.27
N GLU A 59 -9.23 5.90 11.84
CA GLU A 59 -8.76 7.04 12.62
C GLU A 59 -9.72 7.27 13.80
N VAL A 60 -9.24 7.01 15.02
CA VAL A 60 -10.02 7.19 16.25
C VAL A 60 -9.76 8.56 16.88
N ILE A 61 -8.62 9.17 16.56
CA ILE A 61 -8.20 10.48 17.08
C ILE A 61 -8.31 11.52 15.97
N ASP A 62 -9.12 12.55 16.21
CA ASP A 62 -9.28 13.71 15.34
C ASP A 62 -8.85 15.00 16.04
N GLU A 63 -9.04 16.14 15.37
CA GLU A 63 -8.72 17.45 15.94
C GLU A 63 -9.54 17.76 17.21
N HIS A 64 -10.80 17.34 17.26
CA HIS A 64 -11.66 17.57 18.42
C HIS A 64 -11.13 16.80 19.63
N TRP A 65 -10.74 15.54 19.43
CA TRP A 65 -10.10 14.72 20.45
C TRP A 65 -8.84 15.36 21.01
N LEU A 66 -7.94 15.86 20.14
CA LEU A 66 -6.71 16.55 20.58
C LEU A 66 -7.02 17.82 21.39
N LYS A 67 -8.01 18.61 20.97
CA LYS A 67 -8.44 19.81 21.70
C LYS A 67 -9.06 19.47 23.06
N GLN A 68 -9.84 18.39 23.13
CA GLN A 68 -10.53 17.97 24.34
C GLN A 68 -9.58 17.36 25.37
N HIS A 69 -8.67 16.49 24.95
CA HIS A 69 -7.86 15.67 25.87
C HIS A 69 -6.42 16.18 26.07
N LEU A 70 -5.87 16.91 25.10
CA LEU A 70 -4.52 17.50 25.19
C LEU A 70 -4.54 19.03 25.29
N PHE A 71 -5.73 19.65 25.22
CA PHE A 71 -5.91 21.11 25.24
C PHE A 71 -5.08 21.85 24.18
N ILE A 72 -4.84 21.20 23.04
CA ILE A 72 -4.03 21.71 21.93
C ILE A 72 -4.64 23.00 21.38
N GLY A 73 -3.79 24.01 21.14
CA GLY A 73 -4.23 25.34 20.67
C GLY A 73 -4.69 26.27 21.79
N SER A 74 -4.42 25.93 23.06
CA SER A 74 -4.68 26.80 24.22
C SER A 74 -3.46 26.89 25.13
N ASP A 75 -3.43 27.89 26.01
CA ASP A 75 -2.38 28.05 27.02
C ASP A 75 -2.30 26.87 28.02
N LYS A 76 -3.36 26.05 28.07
CA LYS A 76 -3.45 24.86 28.92
C LYS A 76 -2.93 23.59 28.24
N SER A 77 -2.35 23.70 27.04
CA SER A 77 -1.90 22.54 26.29
C SER A 77 -0.94 21.67 27.11
N LEU A 78 -1.20 20.36 27.11
CA LEU A 78 -0.32 19.37 27.73
C LEU A 78 0.95 19.15 26.89
N CYS A 79 0.92 19.48 25.60
CA CYS A 79 2.06 19.41 24.69
C CYS A 79 2.80 20.75 24.72
N LYS A 80 3.88 20.84 25.49
CA LYS A 80 4.62 22.08 25.71
C LYS A 80 6.09 21.82 26.04
N PHE A 81 6.90 22.86 25.95
CA PHE A 81 8.25 22.80 26.52
C PHE A 81 8.15 22.66 28.04
N SER A 82 8.92 21.73 28.58
CA SER A 82 9.16 21.61 30.00
C SER A 82 10.21 22.63 30.40
N ASP A 83 9.87 23.53 31.31
CA ASP A 83 10.82 24.50 31.88
C ASP A 83 11.94 23.80 32.67
N GLU A 84 11.68 22.58 33.16
CA GLU A 84 12.62 21.81 33.98
C GLU A 84 13.68 21.08 33.16
N THR A 85 13.29 20.49 32.02
CA THR A 85 14.21 19.71 31.17
C THR A 85 14.68 20.48 29.94
N GLY A 86 14.01 21.58 29.58
CA GLY A 86 14.23 22.29 28.32
C GLY A 86 13.77 21.51 27.09
N GLU A 87 13.15 20.34 27.27
CA GLU A 87 12.68 19.48 26.20
C GLU A 87 11.18 19.67 25.96
N PHE A 88 10.75 19.42 24.73
CA PHE A 88 9.33 19.43 24.42
C PHE A 88 8.70 18.12 24.88
N ASN A 89 7.72 18.22 25.75
CA ASN A 89 7.04 17.07 26.32
C ASN A 89 5.71 16.83 25.60
N ILE A 90 5.46 15.57 25.24
CA ILE A 90 4.16 15.08 24.81
C ILE A 90 3.82 13.93 25.78
N PRO A 91 2.71 14.03 26.54
CA PRO A 91 2.39 13.08 27.60
C PRO A 91 2.32 11.65 27.06
N GLU A 92 2.60 10.68 27.92
CA GLU A 92 2.30 9.28 27.63
C GLU A 92 0.79 9.03 27.70
N PHE A 93 0.30 8.01 27.00
CA PHE A 93 -1.13 7.69 26.99
C PHE A 93 -1.67 7.44 28.41
N SER A 94 -0.88 6.76 29.24
CA SER A 94 -1.16 6.48 30.65
C SER A 94 -1.31 7.72 31.53
N GLN A 95 -0.82 8.88 31.08
CA GLN A 95 -0.91 10.16 31.79
C GLN A 95 -2.18 10.93 31.43
N LEU A 96 -2.94 10.46 30.44
CA LEU A 96 -4.19 11.07 30.01
C LEU A 96 -5.34 10.58 30.89
N ILE A 97 -6.24 11.51 31.27
CA ILE A 97 -7.45 11.18 32.03
C ILE A 97 -8.51 10.68 31.06
N ILE A 98 -8.33 9.46 30.55
CA ILE A 98 -9.20 8.78 29.59
C ILE A 98 -9.36 7.31 29.97
N GLU A 99 -10.47 6.70 29.54
CA GLU A 99 -10.69 5.28 29.74
C GLU A 99 -9.68 4.45 28.92
N PRO A 100 -9.18 3.31 29.45
CA PRO A 100 -8.27 2.45 28.72
C PRO A 100 -8.94 1.87 27.47
N ASP A 101 -8.41 2.21 26.31
CA ASP A 101 -8.82 1.67 25.01
C ASP A 101 -7.56 1.39 24.18
N GLU A 102 -7.30 0.12 23.87
CA GLU A 102 -6.10 -0.33 23.16
C GLU A 102 -5.99 0.30 21.75
N GLY A 103 -7.11 0.54 21.08
CA GLY A 103 -7.14 1.12 19.73
C GLY A 103 -6.85 2.62 19.73
N ILE A 104 -7.35 3.35 20.73
CA ILE A 104 -7.00 4.76 20.93
C ILE A 104 -5.53 4.89 21.35
N GLU A 105 -5.05 4.01 22.23
CA GLU A 105 -3.65 4.00 22.66
C GLU A 105 -2.68 3.79 21.50
N GLU A 106 -2.93 2.80 20.64
CA GLU A 106 -2.11 2.54 19.45
C GLU A 106 -2.08 3.77 18.51
N SER A 107 -3.26 4.35 18.25
CA SER A 107 -3.41 5.54 17.40
C SER A 107 -2.68 6.76 17.99
N TYR A 108 -2.78 6.95 19.31
CA TYR A 108 -2.12 8.02 20.04
C TYR A 108 -0.60 7.89 19.98
N ASN A 109 -0.08 6.69 20.26
CA ASN A 109 1.35 6.43 20.26
C ASN A 109 1.95 6.65 18.86
N PHE A 110 1.25 6.25 17.80
CA PHE A 110 1.64 6.57 16.43
C PHE A 110 1.74 8.09 16.18
N LEU A 111 0.72 8.86 16.57
CA LEU A 111 0.74 10.32 16.41
C LEU A 111 1.84 10.98 17.24
N ARG A 112 2.09 10.48 18.46
CA ARG A 112 3.15 10.97 19.35
C ARG A 112 4.54 10.73 18.76
N GLU A 113 4.81 9.53 18.24
CA GLU A 113 6.07 9.23 17.54
C GLU A 113 6.26 10.14 16.31
N LEU A 114 5.20 10.32 15.52
CA LEU A 114 5.22 11.21 14.36
C LEU A 114 5.46 12.67 14.76
N ALA A 115 4.87 13.14 15.86
CA ALA A 115 5.04 14.49 16.38
C ALA A 115 6.50 14.75 16.82
N PHE A 116 7.11 13.81 17.55
CA PHE A 116 8.53 13.89 17.89
C PHE A 116 9.42 13.86 16.64
N SER A 117 9.08 13.05 15.64
CA SER A 117 9.79 13.02 14.37
C SER A 117 9.70 14.36 13.63
N ILE A 118 8.51 14.97 13.54
CA ILE A 118 8.32 16.30 12.92
C ILE A 118 9.15 17.35 13.64
N ARG A 119 9.17 17.33 14.97
CA ARG A 119 9.92 18.32 15.76
C ARG A 119 11.44 18.17 15.63
N THR A 120 11.91 16.93 15.55
CA THR A 120 13.35 16.62 15.44
C THR A 120 13.86 16.78 14.02
N ASP A 121 13.08 16.31 13.05
CA ASP A 121 13.54 16.11 11.68
C ASP A 121 12.89 17.05 10.66
N GLY A 122 11.88 17.82 11.07
CA GLY A 122 11.00 18.55 10.16
C GLY A 122 9.98 17.62 9.51
N LEU A 123 9.00 18.20 8.83
CA LEU A 123 8.04 17.43 8.06
C LEU A 123 8.70 16.92 6.77
N ILE A 124 9.05 15.62 6.74
CA ILE A 124 9.77 15.00 5.59
C ILE A 124 8.87 14.92 4.35
N GLU A 125 7.61 14.57 4.55
CA GLU A 125 6.63 14.41 3.48
C GLU A 125 5.60 15.56 3.59
N PRO A 126 5.47 16.43 2.57
CA PRO A 126 4.59 17.60 2.64
C PRO A 126 3.12 17.23 2.52
N ILE A 127 2.25 18.02 3.15
CA ILE A 127 0.78 17.85 3.11
C ILE A 127 0.25 18.37 1.78
N GLU A 128 -0.56 17.59 1.05
CA GLU A 128 -1.20 18.10 -0.17
C GLU A 128 -2.46 18.90 0.20
N ILE A 129 -2.54 20.13 -0.31
CA ILE A 129 -3.64 21.06 -0.04
C ILE A 129 -4.16 21.71 -1.33
N PHE A 130 -5.33 22.32 -1.25
CA PHE A 130 -5.82 23.25 -2.28
C PHE A 130 -6.55 24.41 -1.63
N LEU A 131 -6.48 25.58 -2.27
CA LEU A 131 -7.26 26.73 -1.87
C LEU A 131 -8.69 26.60 -2.39
N THR A 132 -9.65 26.92 -1.54
CA THR A 132 -11.06 26.96 -1.90
C THR A 132 -11.76 28.08 -1.15
N ASP A 133 -12.92 28.49 -1.64
CA ASP A 133 -13.77 29.49 -1.00
C ASP A 133 -15.16 28.94 -0.69
N ARG A 134 -15.82 29.57 0.28
CA ARG A 134 -17.13 29.17 0.80
C ARG A 134 -18.25 29.32 -0.22
N GLN A 135 -18.11 30.23 -1.19
CA GLN A 135 -19.16 30.45 -2.19
C GLN A 135 -19.22 29.31 -3.21
N ASN A 136 -18.06 28.83 -3.64
CA ASN A 136 -17.94 27.77 -4.64
C ASN A 136 -18.02 26.36 -4.04
N ASP A 137 -17.46 26.13 -2.84
CA ASP A 137 -17.47 24.82 -2.19
C ASP A 137 -17.86 24.94 -0.69
N PRO A 138 -19.12 25.25 -0.37
CA PRO A 138 -19.58 25.52 1.00
C PRO A 138 -19.41 24.33 1.95
N ASP A 139 -19.39 23.11 1.41
CA ASP A 139 -19.29 21.88 2.20
C ASP A 139 -17.99 21.77 3.00
N TYR A 140 -16.89 22.38 2.56
CA TYR A 140 -15.64 22.38 3.31
C TYR A 140 -15.69 23.31 4.54
N PHE A 141 -16.65 24.23 4.61
CA PHE A 141 -16.72 25.28 5.63
C PHE A 141 -17.82 25.04 6.68
N GLN A 142 -18.40 23.83 6.75
CA GLN A 142 -19.51 23.52 7.66
C GLN A 142 -19.18 23.82 9.14
N ASN A 143 -17.91 23.67 9.53
CA ASN A 143 -17.43 23.88 10.91
C ASN A 143 -16.52 25.10 11.06
N THR A 144 -16.47 26.00 10.07
CA THR A 144 -15.59 27.18 10.10
C THR A 144 -16.33 28.43 9.63
N ASN A 145 -15.96 29.59 10.18
CA ASN A 145 -16.48 30.90 9.75
C ASN A 145 -15.59 31.57 8.70
N LEU A 146 -14.71 30.81 8.06
CA LEU A 146 -13.79 31.35 7.05
C LEU A 146 -14.51 31.51 5.70
N ASP A 147 -14.13 32.56 4.98
CA ASP A 147 -14.59 32.81 3.60
C ASP A 147 -13.72 32.06 2.57
N TYR A 148 -12.44 31.86 2.88
CA TYR A 148 -11.47 31.10 2.09
C TYR A 148 -10.61 30.25 3.03
N GLY A 149 -10.10 29.12 2.52
CA GLY A 149 -9.26 28.24 3.32
C GLY A 149 -8.55 27.17 2.52
N TYR A 150 -7.48 26.66 3.09
CA TYR A 150 -6.70 25.57 2.53
C TYR A 150 -7.25 24.23 3.01
N VAL A 151 -7.78 23.43 2.10
CA VAL A 151 -8.33 22.11 2.41
C VAL A 151 -7.28 21.03 2.20
N ILE A 152 -7.17 20.12 3.16
CA ILE A 152 -6.24 18.99 3.15
C ILE A 152 -6.76 17.89 2.22
N LEU A 153 -6.01 17.58 1.17
CA LEU A 153 -6.25 16.40 0.32
C LEU A 153 -5.59 15.15 0.90
N GLU A 154 -4.37 15.30 1.41
CA GLU A 154 -3.52 14.20 1.84
C GLU A 154 -2.64 14.61 3.03
N GLY A 155 -2.35 13.69 3.95
CA GLY A 155 -1.50 13.98 5.11
C GLY A 155 -2.24 14.51 6.35
N HIS A 156 -3.50 14.12 6.56
CA HIS A 156 -4.25 14.57 7.74
C HIS A 156 -3.57 14.18 9.08
N GLN A 157 -3.07 12.95 9.21
CA GLN A 157 -2.34 12.52 10.41
C GLN A 157 -1.06 13.32 10.64
N ARG A 158 -0.37 13.73 9.56
CA ARG A 158 0.81 14.62 9.64
C ARG A 158 0.42 15.99 10.18
N ARG A 159 -0.73 16.51 9.75
CA ARG A 159 -1.30 17.76 10.28
C ARG A 159 -1.65 17.62 11.77
N LEU A 160 -2.32 16.55 12.19
CA LEU A 160 -2.60 16.29 13.62
C LEU A 160 -1.33 16.17 14.46
N ALA A 161 -0.35 15.39 13.98
CA ALA A 161 0.95 15.24 14.65
C ALA A 161 1.73 16.57 14.70
N ALA A 162 1.62 17.43 13.68
CA ALA A 162 2.22 18.77 13.71
C ALA A 162 1.56 19.67 14.76
N MET A 163 0.24 19.59 14.93
CA MET A 163 -0.46 20.28 16.02
C MET A 163 0.05 19.80 17.39
N MET A 164 0.21 18.49 17.58
CA MET A 164 0.81 17.90 18.79
C MET A 164 2.27 18.31 18.99
N ALA A 165 3.02 18.41 17.89
CA ALA A 165 4.42 18.82 17.90
C ALA A 165 4.59 20.32 18.22
N GLY A 166 3.53 21.12 18.28
CA GLY A 166 3.60 22.54 18.59
C GLY A 166 4.46 23.33 17.61
N VAL A 167 4.50 22.93 16.33
CA VAL A 167 5.22 23.66 15.29
C VAL A 167 4.35 24.79 14.73
N SER A 168 4.96 25.93 14.40
CA SER A 168 4.24 27.11 13.89
C SER A 168 3.80 26.96 12.44
N THR A 169 4.56 26.22 11.63
CA THR A 169 4.25 25.98 10.22
C THR A 169 4.59 24.56 9.80
N VAL A 170 3.92 24.10 8.75
CA VAL A 170 4.17 22.83 8.07
C VAL A 170 4.31 23.06 6.57
N THR A 171 5.27 22.35 5.97
CA THR A 171 5.48 22.34 4.53
C THR A 171 4.32 21.64 3.83
N CYS A 172 3.70 22.34 2.89
CA CYS A 172 2.54 21.89 2.12
C CYS A 172 2.81 22.01 0.61
N ILE A 173 2.20 21.12 -0.17
CA ILE A 173 2.10 21.23 -1.62
C ILE A 173 0.69 21.68 -1.96
N GLU A 174 0.56 22.93 -2.40
CA GLU A 174 -0.70 23.43 -2.93
C GLU A 174 -0.86 23.02 -4.40
N ILE A 175 -2.01 22.44 -4.72
CA ILE A 175 -2.41 22.13 -6.08
C ILE A 175 -3.21 23.31 -6.63
N THR A 176 -2.68 23.96 -7.66
CA THR A 176 -3.24 25.18 -8.28
C THR A 176 -3.88 24.92 -9.63
N ASP A 177 -3.64 23.77 -10.27
CA ASP A 177 -4.28 23.42 -11.55
C ASP A 177 -5.71 22.94 -11.32
N GLU A 178 -6.68 23.74 -11.74
CA GLU A 178 -8.12 23.44 -11.66
C GLU A 178 -8.50 22.11 -12.33
N SER A 179 -7.87 21.75 -13.46
CA SER A 179 -8.15 20.49 -14.15
C SER A 179 -7.66 19.28 -13.35
N MET A 180 -6.60 19.45 -12.57
CA MET A 180 -6.16 18.49 -11.57
C MET A 180 -7.12 18.51 -10.39
N LEU A 181 -7.45 19.66 -9.83
CA LEU A 181 -8.35 19.79 -8.67
C LEU A 181 -9.71 19.14 -8.91
N VAL A 182 -10.35 19.37 -10.07
CA VAL A 182 -11.63 18.73 -10.43
C VAL A 182 -11.51 17.21 -10.37
N LYS A 183 -10.39 16.64 -10.84
CA LYS A 183 -10.13 15.20 -10.74
C LYS A 183 -9.88 14.75 -9.30
N LEU A 184 -9.30 15.59 -8.47
CA LEU A 184 -8.93 15.25 -7.09
C LEU A 184 -10.08 15.42 -6.10
N LYS A 185 -11.05 16.29 -6.41
CA LYS A 185 -12.30 16.44 -5.67
C LYS A 185 -13.24 15.24 -5.82
N VAL A 186 -13.02 14.36 -6.81
CA VAL A 186 -13.86 13.17 -7.01
C VAL A 186 -13.64 12.13 -5.91
N LYS A 187 -14.72 11.79 -5.18
CA LYS A 187 -14.72 10.92 -3.99
C LYS A 187 -13.92 9.61 -4.13
N HIS A 188 -14.08 8.86 -5.23
CA HIS A 188 -13.33 7.62 -5.44
C HIS A 188 -11.82 7.83 -5.70
N ARG A 189 -11.41 9.01 -6.18
CA ARG A 189 -10.00 9.37 -6.36
C ARG A 189 -9.37 9.89 -5.06
N LYS A 190 -10.13 10.60 -4.21
CA LYS A 190 -9.72 10.92 -2.83
C LYS A 190 -9.38 9.65 -2.06
N LEU A 191 -10.31 8.69 -2.09
CA LEU A 191 -10.16 7.41 -1.41
C LEU A 191 -9.01 6.55 -2.00
N ARG A 192 -8.81 6.58 -3.32
CA ARG A 192 -7.62 5.95 -3.96
C ARG A 192 -6.31 6.54 -3.47
N ARG A 193 -6.23 7.86 -3.29
CA ARG A 193 -5.01 8.54 -2.82
C ARG A 193 -4.73 8.22 -1.36
N GLN A 194 -5.72 8.27 -0.50
CA GLN A 194 -5.57 7.81 0.89
C GLN A 194 -5.14 6.34 0.97
N LEU A 195 -5.74 5.47 0.15
CA LEU A 195 -5.34 4.07 0.07
C LEU A 195 -3.90 3.93 -0.46
N SER A 196 -3.48 4.76 -1.40
CA SER A 196 -2.11 4.79 -1.91
C SER A 196 -1.12 5.31 -0.86
N GLU A 197 -1.45 6.38 -0.11
CA GLU A 197 -0.66 6.94 1.00
C GLU A 197 -0.48 5.87 2.10
N ASN A 198 -1.59 5.26 2.53
CA ASN A 198 -1.59 4.21 3.54
C ASN A 198 -0.90 2.92 3.05
N ASN A 199 -1.02 2.56 1.77
CA ASN A 199 -0.30 1.43 1.19
C ASN A 199 1.21 1.69 1.05
N LEU A 200 1.63 2.94 0.78
CA LEU A 200 3.05 3.35 0.73
C LEU A 200 3.71 3.35 2.12
N ARG A 201 2.93 3.52 3.20
CA ARG A 201 3.41 3.51 4.59
C ARG A 201 3.59 2.11 5.21
N LYS A 202 3.27 1.03 4.50
CA LYS A 202 3.07 -0.35 5.00
C LYS A 202 1.82 -0.48 5.89
N GLY A 203 0.82 -1.20 5.38
CA GLY A 203 0.04 -2.13 6.20
C GLY A 203 -1.37 -1.74 6.62
N LEU A 204 -2.26 -1.35 5.69
CA LEU A 204 -3.69 -1.42 5.99
C LEU A 204 -4.07 -2.86 6.33
N THR A 205 -4.72 -3.03 7.48
CA THR A 205 -5.20 -4.34 7.93
C THR A 205 -6.33 -4.84 7.04
N VAL A 206 -6.68 -6.13 7.17
CA VAL A 206 -7.77 -6.72 6.36
C VAL A 206 -9.10 -6.08 6.73
N SER A 207 -9.33 -5.78 8.02
CA SER A 207 -10.48 -5.06 8.54
C SER A 207 -10.60 -3.66 7.92
N GLN A 208 -9.53 -2.87 7.99
CA GLN A 208 -9.52 -1.51 7.43
C GLN A 208 -9.85 -1.53 5.94
N ASN A 209 -9.15 -2.35 5.15
CA ASN A 209 -9.44 -2.50 3.71
C ASN A 209 -10.89 -2.92 3.43
N PHE A 210 -11.46 -3.79 4.26
CA PHE A 210 -12.86 -4.21 4.14
C PHE A 210 -13.83 -3.05 4.39
N GLN A 211 -13.61 -2.25 5.43
CA GLN A 211 -14.41 -1.06 5.74
C GLN A 211 -14.30 -0.01 4.63
N ILE A 212 -13.09 0.22 4.12
CA ILE A 212 -12.86 1.15 3.00
C ILE A 212 -13.65 0.69 1.77
N PHE A 213 -13.62 -0.62 1.48
CA PHE A 213 -14.35 -1.22 0.38
C PHE A 213 -15.86 -1.05 0.54
N GLN A 214 -16.40 -1.24 1.75
CA GLN A 214 -17.81 -1.00 2.05
C GLN A 214 -18.21 0.45 1.83
N GLN A 215 -17.39 1.39 2.32
CA GLN A 215 -17.65 2.80 2.16
C GLN A 215 -17.59 3.24 0.70
N LEU A 216 -16.70 2.65 -0.10
CA LEU A 216 -16.66 2.83 -1.56
C LEU A 216 -17.97 2.40 -2.22
N LEU A 217 -18.47 1.21 -1.90
CA LEU A 217 -19.69 0.67 -2.52
C LEU A 217 -20.98 1.38 -2.08
N SER A 218 -20.94 2.22 -1.04
CA SER A 218 -22.08 3.04 -0.66
C SER A 218 -22.37 4.17 -1.68
N ASP A 219 -21.40 4.52 -2.53
CA ASP A 219 -21.58 5.48 -3.63
C ASP A 219 -22.15 4.78 -4.87
N THR A 220 -23.32 5.24 -5.34
CA THR A 220 -24.03 4.70 -6.51
C THR A 220 -23.18 4.75 -7.79
N ASN A 221 -22.30 5.75 -7.92
CA ASN A 221 -21.40 5.85 -9.07
C ASN A 221 -20.34 4.74 -9.06
N VAL A 222 -19.88 4.34 -7.86
CA VAL A 222 -18.85 3.33 -7.67
C VAL A 222 -19.41 1.92 -7.89
N GLN A 223 -20.69 1.70 -7.60
CA GLN A 223 -21.36 0.42 -7.87
C GLN A 223 -21.35 0.03 -9.35
N SER A 224 -21.25 1.01 -10.26
CA SER A 224 -21.17 0.78 -11.71
C SER A 224 -19.78 0.34 -12.20
N LEU A 225 -18.72 0.55 -11.41
CA LEU A 225 -17.34 0.29 -11.80
C LEU A 225 -17.04 -1.21 -11.95
N LYS A 226 -16.12 -1.55 -12.84
CA LYS A 226 -15.63 -2.92 -13.05
C LYS A 226 -14.63 -3.33 -11.96
N ASN A 227 -14.50 -4.64 -11.71
CA ASN A 227 -13.57 -5.16 -10.69
C ASN A 227 -12.11 -4.75 -10.93
N LYS A 228 -11.69 -4.64 -12.20
CA LYS A 228 -10.36 -4.12 -12.59
C LYS A 228 -10.16 -2.66 -12.19
N GLU A 229 -11.19 -1.83 -12.30
CA GLU A 229 -11.15 -0.41 -11.92
C GLU A 229 -11.10 -0.28 -10.40
N LEU A 230 -11.95 -1.02 -9.69
CA LEU A 230 -11.94 -1.10 -8.23
C LEU A 230 -10.61 -1.65 -7.69
N SER A 231 -9.99 -2.63 -8.36
CA SER A 231 -8.64 -3.13 -8.04
C SER A 231 -7.58 -2.05 -8.15
N SER A 232 -7.64 -1.22 -9.20
CA SER A 232 -6.74 -0.08 -9.37
C SER A 232 -6.97 1.03 -8.34
N ILE A 233 -8.21 1.22 -7.89
CA ILE A 233 -8.59 2.18 -6.85
C ILE A 233 -8.08 1.71 -5.48
N ILE A 234 -8.24 0.43 -5.16
CA ILE A 234 -8.01 -0.07 -3.79
C ILE A 234 -6.58 -0.59 -3.60
N GLY A 235 -5.87 -0.88 -4.69
CA GLY A 235 -4.54 -1.49 -4.64
C GLY A 235 -4.56 -2.97 -4.25
N LEU A 236 -5.74 -3.59 -4.18
CA LEU A 236 -5.91 -5.02 -3.94
C LEU A 236 -6.04 -5.77 -5.28
N GLY A 237 -5.61 -7.02 -5.32
CA GLY A 237 -5.76 -7.86 -6.50
C GLY A 237 -7.23 -8.04 -6.90
N GLU A 238 -7.50 -8.11 -8.21
CA GLU A 238 -8.86 -8.19 -8.77
C GLU A 238 -9.70 -9.33 -8.18
N GLY A 239 -9.08 -10.49 -7.90
CA GLY A 239 -9.77 -11.61 -7.25
C GLY A 239 -10.19 -11.34 -5.80
N ILE A 240 -9.46 -10.48 -5.08
CA ILE A 240 -9.84 -10.04 -3.73
C ILE A 240 -10.98 -9.03 -3.84
N VAL A 241 -10.85 -8.05 -4.73
CA VAL A 241 -11.91 -7.06 -5.01
C VAL A 241 -13.22 -7.72 -5.42
N SER A 242 -13.17 -8.74 -6.27
CA SER A 242 -14.36 -9.49 -6.66
C SER A 242 -15.01 -10.18 -5.46
N ALA A 243 -14.22 -10.76 -4.55
CA ALA A 243 -14.74 -11.41 -3.35
C ALA A 243 -15.38 -10.39 -2.39
N LEU A 244 -14.70 -9.27 -2.16
CA LEU A 244 -15.19 -8.16 -1.33
C LEU A 244 -16.49 -7.58 -1.89
N ARG A 245 -16.58 -7.41 -3.21
CA ARG A 245 -17.80 -6.94 -3.89
C ARG A 245 -18.98 -7.86 -3.65
N THR A 246 -18.80 -9.17 -3.87
CA THR A 246 -19.89 -10.14 -3.65
C THR A 246 -20.36 -10.13 -2.21
N ILE A 247 -19.43 -10.09 -1.24
CA ILE A 247 -19.74 -10.09 0.19
C ILE A 247 -20.49 -8.80 0.59
N CYS A 248 -20.04 -7.64 0.12
CA CYS A 248 -20.64 -6.37 0.51
C CYS A 248 -21.98 -6.09 -0.19
N SER A 249 -22.13 -6.50 -1.46
CA SER A 249 -23.36 -6.28 -2.22
C SER A 249 -24.49 -7.25 -1.88
N LYS A 250 -24.19 -8.40 -1.27
CA LYS A 250 -25.18 -9.43 -0.91
C LYS A 250 -25.00 -9.87 0.53
N ARG A 251 -25.03 -8.89 1.44
CA ARG A 251 -24.62 -9.07 2.84
C ARG A 251 -25.43 -10.15 3.56
N GLU A 252 -26.70 -10.26 3.21
CA GLU A 252 -27.67 -11.25 3.71
C GLU A 252 -27.30 -12.71 3.40
N ASN A 253 -26.48 -12.97 2.37
CA ASN A 253 -26.07 -14.34 2.01
C ASN A 253 -24.88 -14.85 2.83
N TYR A 254 -24.32 -14.02 3.72
CA TYR A 254 -23.13 -14.34 4.50
C TYR A 254 -23.41 -14.28 6.00
N PRO A 255 -22.83 -15.19 6.80
CA PRO A 255 -23.12 -15.24 8.23
C PRO A 255 -22.44 -14.11 9.01
N PRO A 256 -23.06 -13.60 10.10
CA PRO A 256 -22.49 -12.53 10.93
C PRO A 256 -21.06 -12.80 11.42
N ILE A 257 -20.73 -14.07 11.72
CA ILE A 257 -19.40 -14.50 12.15
C ILE A 257 -18.30 -14.18 11.11
N LEU A 258 -18.63 -14.13 9.82
CA LEU A 258 -17.68 -13.70 8.79
C LEU A 258 -17.30 -12.24 9.00
N PHE A 259 -18.28 -11.36 9.22
CA PHE A 259 -18.03 -9.92 9.37
C PHE A 259 -17.29 -9.61 10.67
N SER A 260 -17.65 -10.24 11.79
CA SER A 260 -16.88 -10.12 13.05
C SER A 260 -15.43 -10.53 12.83
N LYS A 261 -15.17 -11.73 12.29
CA LYS A 261 -13.79 -12.18 12.06
C LYS A 261 -12.99 -11.35 11.06
N ILE A 262 -13.65 -10.69 10.09
CA ILE A 262 -12.98 -9.71 9.21
C ILE A 262 -12.62 -8.46 10.02
N ASN A 263 -13.56 -7.93 10.80
CA ASN A 263 -13.37 -6.72 11.60
C ASN A 263 -12.30 -6.90 12.68
N ASP A 264 -12.22 -8.09 13.28
CA ASP A 264 -11.26 -8.48 14.31
C ASP A 264 -9.87 -8.85 13.72
N ASN A 265 -9.65 -8.62 12.42
CA ASN A 265 -8.43 -9.00 11.70
C ASN A 265 -8.05 -10.49 11.79
N ALA A 266 -9.01 -11.36 12.12
CA ALA A 266 -8.80 -12.81 12.27
C ALA A 266 -8.76 -13.56 10.92
N LEU A 267 -9.01 -12.88 9.80
CA LEU A 267 -9.02 -13.47 8.47
C LEU A 267 -8.02 -12.79 7.54
N THR A 268 -7.36 -13.59 6.70
CA THR A 268 -6.53 -13.07 5.61
C THR A 268 -7.36 -12.87 4.34
N PHE A 269 -6.94 -11.97 3.43
CA PHE A 269 -7.61 -11.82 2.13
C PHE A 269 -7.68 -13.12 1.32
N LYS A 270 -6.70 -14.02 1.49
CA LYS A 270 -6.71 -15.34 0.86
C LYS A 270 -7.87 -16.19 1.39
N MET A 271 -8.12 -16.15 2.70
CA MET A 271 -9.25 -16.83 3.32
C MET A 271 -10.58 -16.22 2.89
N ILE A 272 -10.69 -14.89 2.89
CA ILE A 272 -11.89 -14.18 2.40
C ILE A 272 -12.23 -14.61 0.97
N ARG A 273 -11.24 -14.63 0.07
CA ARG A 273 -11.43 -15.08 -1.31
C ARG A 273 -11.89 -16.53 -1.42
N ALA A 274 -11.41 -17.41 -0.54
CA ALA A 274 -11.80 -18.82 -0.52
C ALA A 274 -13.20 -19.05 0.09
N LEU A 275 -13.66 -18.15 0.97
CA LEU A 275 -14.97 -18.20 1.61
C LEU A 275 -16.06 -17.55 0.77
N ALA A 276 -15.74 -16.50 0.01
CA ALA A 276 -16.71 -15.74 -0.80
C ALA A 276 -17.63 -16.57 -1.70
N PRO A 277 -17.18 -17.64 -2.40
CA PRO A 277 -18.08 -18.44 -3.26
C PRO A 277 -18.87 -19.53 -2.50
N LYS A 278 -18.63 -19.73 -1.20
CA LYS A 278 -19.28 -20.78 -0.41
C LYS A 278 -20.68 -20.38 0.05
N SER A 279 -21.50 -21.37 0.40
CA SER A 279 -22.82 -21.15 1.00
C SER A 279 -22.73 -20.69 2.45
N TYR A 280 -23.81 -20.06 2.94
CA TYR A 280 -23.92 -19.57 4.32
C TYR A 280 -23.49 -20.61 5.37
N LYS A 281 -24.04 -21.83 5.30
CA LYS A 281 -23.73 -22.92 6.24
C LYS A 281 -22.28 -23.40 6.15
N GLU A 282 -21.70 -23.46 4.94
CA GLU A 282 -20.30 -23.85 4.76
C GLU A 282 -19.33 -22.82 5.36
N ILE A 283 -19.68 -21.53 5.27
CA ILE A 283 -18.89 -20.46 5.87
C ILE A 283 -18.99 -20.53 7.40
N GLU A 284 -20.19 -20.70 7.96
CA GLU A 284 -20.36 -20.88 9.40
C GLU A 284 -19.54 -22.07 9.92
N LEU A 285 -19.63 -23.24 9.28
CA LEU A 285 -18.86 -24.41 9.67
C LEU A 285 -17.34 -24.17 9.58
N ALA A 286 -16.86 -23.56 8.49
CA ALA A 286 -15.45 -23.25 8.32
C ALA A 286 -14.91 -22.26 9.37
N LEU A 287 -15.74 -21.31 9.82
CA LEU A 287 -15.35 -20.27 10.77
C LEU A 287 -15.61 -20.63 12.24
N SER A 288 -16.50 -21.58 12.50
CA SER A 288 -16.80 -22.11 13.86
C SER A 288 -15.85 -23.25 14.26
N GLN A 289 -15.43 -24.10 13.32
CA GLN A 289 -14.48 -25.19 13.58
C GLN A 289 -13.04 -24.72 13.86
N SER A 290 -12.73 -23.44 13.59
CA SER A 290 -11.42 -22.86 13.89
C SER A 290 -11.08 -22.71 15.38
N ASN A 291 -11.98 -23.07 16.31
CA ASN A 291 -11.66 -23.21 17.74
C ASN A 291 -11.37 -24.66 18.19
N SER A 292 -11.56 -25.68 17.35
CA SER A 292 -11.38 -27.08 17.80
C SER A 292 -10.61 -28.00 16.85
N ASN A 293 -10.24 -27.56 15.65
CA ASN A 293 -9.38 -28.35 14.79
C ASN A 293 -8.36 -27.47 14.08
N GLN A 294 -7.13 -27.43 14.60
CA GLN A 294 -5.99 -27.55 13.72
C GLN A 294 -6.17 -28.87 12.96
N ILE A 295 -6.92 -28.84 11.86
CA ILE A 295 -6.79 -29.87 10.83
C ILE A 295 -5.28 -29.92 10.61
N PRO A 296 -4.60 -31.04 10.84
CA PRO A 296 -3.20 -31.10 10.55
C PRO A 296 -3.14 -30.76 9.07
N ASN A 297 -2.59 -29.59 8.76
CA ASN A 297 -2.02 -29.33 7.45
C ASN A 297 -1.35 -30.64 7.12
N LYS A 298 -1.86 -31.39 6.14
CA LYS A 298 -1.09 -32.48 5.53
C LYS A 298 0.24 -31.81 5.29
N LYS A 299 1.25 -32.12 6.12
CA LYS A 299 2.52 -31.41 6.11
C LYS A 299 2.96 -31.62 4.68
N LYS A 300 2.84 -30.57 3.87
CA LYS A 300 3.48 -30.55 2.57
C LYS A 300 4.92 -30.67 2.98
N VAL A 301 5.47 -31.87 2.85
CA VAL A 301 6.87 -32.15 3.17
C VAL A 301 7.62 -31.10 2.39
N ILE A 302 8.12 -30.08 3.08
CA ILE A 302 8.96 -29.07 2.48
C ILE A 302 10.26 -29.83 2.25
N LYS A 303 10.37 -30.46 1.08
CA LYS A 303 11.64 -31.04 0.63
C LYS A 303 12.64 -29.89 0.72
N SER A 304 13.70 -30.12 1.47
CA SER A 304 14.80 -29.18 1.62
C SER A 304 15.26 -28.73 0.24
N ARG A 305 15.56 -27.43 0.11
CA ARG A 305 16.09 -26.80 -1.10
C ARG A 305 17.52 -27.33 -1.36
N GLY A 306 17.63 -28.57 -1.81
CA GLY A 306 18.79 -29.18 -2.42
C GLY A 306 18.61 -29.27 -3.93
N ARG A 307 19.71 -29.55 -4.67
CA ARG A 307 19.90 -29.46 -6.13
C ARG A 307 18.84 -30.07 -7.08
N GLN A 308 17.77 -30.68 -6.59
CA GLN A 308 16.68 -31.25 -7.40
C GLN A 308 15.28 -30.66 -7.13
N GLY A 309 15.16 -29.59 -6.33
CA GLY A 309 13.87 -29.02 -5.89
C GLY A 309 13.51 -27.63 -6.45
N GLY A 310 14.06 -27.22 -7.58
CA GLY A 310 13.68 -25.95 -8.22
C GLY A 310 12.27 -26.02 -8.81
N ALA A 311 11.61 -24.87 -8.98
CA ALA A 311 10.45 -24.80 -9.86
C ALA A 311 10.88 -25.33 -11.23
N ILE A 312 10.25 -26.41 -11.69
CA ILE A 312 10.45 -26.90 -13.05
C ILE A 312 9.96 -25.77 -13.95
N LYS A 313 10.91 -25.05 -14.55
CA LYS A 313 10.58 -24.03 -15.55
C LYS A 313 9.93 -24.79 -16.71
N LYS A 314 8.60 -24.74 -16.78
CA LYS A 314 7.84 -25.31 -17.89
C LYS A 314 8.15 -24.64 -19.22
N TYR A 315 8.69 -23.42 -19.18
CA TYR A 315 9.01 -22.63 -20.35
C TYR A 315 10.37 -21.95 -20.16
N ALA A 316 11.17 -21.95 -21.22
CA ALA A 316 12.32 -21.08 -21.38
C ALA A 316 11.96 -19.99 -22.39
N THR A 317 12.21 -18.73 -22.05
CA THR A 317 12.00 -17.60 -22.96
C THR A 317 13.36 -17.02 -23.34
N PHE A 318 13.60 -16.90 -24.64
CA PHE A 318 14.81 -16.27 -25.19
C PHE A 318 14.40 -14.96 -25.88
N LYS A 319 15.17 -13.90 -25.68
CA LYS A 319 15.04 -12.65 -26.42
C LYS A 319 16.26 -12.55 -27.34
N ILE A 320 16.03 -12.40 -28.64
CA ILE A 320 17.07 -12.36 -29.67
C ILE A 320 16.97 -10.99 -30.33
N GLY A 321 17.98 -10.16 -30.09
CA GLY A 321 18.01 -8.77 -30.54
C GLY A 321 18.69 -8.59 -31.89
N ASP A 322 19.60 -9.48 -32.27
CA ASP A 322 20.39 -9.35 -33.50
C ASP A 322 20.70 -10.69 -34.20
N GLN A 323 21.27 -10.60 -35.41
CA GLN A 323 21.60 -11.76 -36.25
C GLN A 323 22.70 -12.64 -35.65
N LYS A 324 23.66 -12.06 -34.92
CA LYS A 324 24.77 -12.82 -34.31
C LYS A 324 24.27 -13.68 -33.15
N GLU A 325 23.34 -13.15 -32.36
CA GLU A 325 22.64 -13.89 -31.30
C GLU A 325 21.81 -15.03 -31.89
N SER A 326 21.12 -14.78 -33.01
CA SER A 326 20.40 -15.83 -33.75
C SER A 326 21.34 -16.97 -34.19
N ASP A 327 22.46 -16.65 -34.85
CA ASP A 327 23.41 -17.64 -35.33
C ASP A 327 24.08 -18.44 -34.20
N SER A 328 24.30 -17.78 -33.06
CA SER A 328 24.88 -18.41 -31.86
C SER A 328 23.89 -19.40 -31.24
N LEU A 329 22.60 -19.03 -31.17
CA LEU A 329 21.57 -19.90 -30.66
C LEU A 329 21.31 -21.09 -31.59
N GLN A 330 21.29 -20.89 -32.91
CA GLN A 330 21.18 -21.97 -33.89
C GLN A 330 22.28 -23.02 -33.69
N ARG A 331 23.55 -22.59 -33.62
CA ARG A 331 24.69 -23.49 -33.38
C ARG A 331 24.57 -24.25 -32.07
N LEU A 332 24.15 -23.57 -31.00
CA LEU A 332 23.95 -24.20 -29.70
C LEU A 332 22.85 -25.27 -29.74
N LEU A 333 21.72 -24.97 -30.38
CA LEU A 333 20.59 -25.89 -30.50
C LEU A 333 20.95 -27.12 -31.34
N LEU A 334 21.62 -26.95 -32.48
CA LEU A 334 22.06 -28.07 -33.32
C LEU A 334 23.10 -28.96 -32.65
N THR A 335 23.92 -28.39 -31.76
CA THR A 335 24.85 -29.18 -30.93
C THR A 335 24.11 -30.03 -29.89
N ARG A 336 22.92 -29.59 -29.47
CA ARG A 336 22.11 -30.24 -28.43
C ARG A 336 21.07 -31.21 -28.98
N PHE A 337 20.62 -31.00 -30.22
CA PHE A 337 19.66 -31.82 -30.93
C PHE A 337 20.25 -32.26 -32.27
N PRO A 338 21.27 -33.15 -32.25
CA PRO A 338 21.96 -33.61 -33.46
C PRO A 338 21.05 -34.42 -34.39
N GLU A 339 19.87 -34.84 -33.93
CA GLU A 339 18.86 -35.53 -34.75
C GLU A 339 18.23 -34.59 -35.80
N ILE A 340 18.34 -33.27 -35.59
CA ILE A 340 17.90 -32.24 -36.54
C ILE A 340 18.92 -32.15 -37.68
N ASN A 341 18.95 -33.18 -38.52
CA ASN A 341 19.78 -33.24 -39.72
C ASN A 341 19.02 -32.66 -40.93
N ASN A 342 19.77 -32.23 -41.95
CA ASN A 342 19.25 -31.72 -43.23
C ASN A 342 18.25 -30.55 -43.09
N LEU A 343 18.70 -29.44 -42.51
CA LEU A 343 17.95 -28.19 -42.59
C LEU A 343 18.21 -27.54 -43.94
N GLU A 344 17.15 -27.19 -44.66
CA GLU A 344 17.25 -26.24 -45.76
C GLU A 344 17.67 -24.89 -45.16
N ILE A 345 18.96 -24.58 -45.31
CA ILE A 345 19.51 -23.30 -44.86
C ILE A 345 18.83 -22.20 -45.68
N GLN A 346 18.01 -21.39 -45.01
CA GLN A 346 17.36 -20.24 -45.63
C GLN A 346 18.26 -19.01 -45.50
N ASP A 347 18.11 -18.04 -46.42
CA ASP A 347 18.92 -16.81 -46.45
C ASP A 347 18.81 -15.94 -45.18
N SER A 348 17.79 -16.17 -44.35
CA SER A 348 17.58 -15.45 -43.09
C SER A 348 17.93 -16.32 -41.88
N SER A 349 18.85 -15.85 -41.04
CA SER A 349 19.21 -16.52 -39.78
C SER A 349 18.00 -16.70 -38.86
N TYR A 350 17.10 -15.72 -38.79
CA TYR A 350 15.89 -15.81 -37.98
C TYR A 350 14.93 -16.90 -38.47
N LYS A 351 14.77 -17.04 -39.79
CA LYS A 351 13.94 -18.11 -40.37
C LYS A 351 14.55 -19.49 -40.12
N THR A 352 15.85 -19.64 -40.30
CA THR A 352 16.56 -20.89 -40.01
C THR A 352 16.42 -21.27 -38.54
N LEU A 353 16.51 -20.30 -37.62
CA LEU A 353 16.27 -20.52 -36.20
C LEU A 353 14.82 -20.92 -35.88
N GLU A 354 13.83 -20.29 -36.51
CA GLU A 354 12.41 -20.63 -36.33
C GLU A 354 12.13 -22.08 -36.76
N ILE A 355 12.70 -22.52 -37.88
CA ILE A 355 12.60 -23.92 -38.35
C ILE A 355 13.18 -24.89 -37.32
N ILE A 356 14.36 -24.57 -36.76
CA ILE A 356 14.99 -25.39 -35.70
C ILE A 356 14.08 -25.49 -34.48
N LEU A 357 13.52 -24.38 -34.02
CA LEU A 357 12.64 -24.36 -32.84
C LEU A 357 11.34 -25.14 -33.07
N ASN A 358 10.78 -25.08 -34.29
CA ASN A 358 9.60 -25.87 -34.65
C ASN A 358 9.88 -27.37 -34.68
N LYS A 359 11.03 -27.81 -35.24
CA LYS A 359 11.43 -29.22 -35.18
C LYS A 359 11.63 -29.72 -33.75
N ILE A 360 12.27 -28.92 -32.88
CA ILE A 360 12.42 -29.26 -31.46
C ILE A 360 11.04 -29.40 -30.78
N LYS A 361 10.08 -28.54 -31.13
CA LYS A 361 8.72 -28.61 -30.60
C LYS A 361 8.00 -29.88 -31.08
N GLU A 362 8.14 -30.27 -32.34
CA GLU A 362 7.57 -31.52 -32.87
C GLU A 362 8.14 -32.73 -32.16
N MET A 363 9.47 -32.81 -32.01
CA MET A 363 10.14 -33.90 -31.26
C MET A 363 9.63 -34.00 -29.82
N ALA A 364 9.45 -32.87 -29.14
CA ALA A 364 8.93 -32.86 -27.77
C ALA A 364 7.47 -33.34 -27.67
N LEU A 365 6.64 -33.06 -28.69
CA LEU A 365 5.24 -33.53 -28.73
C LEU A 365 5.15 -35.03 -29.03
N GLU A 366 6.07 -35.58 -29.83
CA GLU A 366 6.15 -37.02 -30.07
C GLU A 366 6.53 -37.79 -28.78
N GLU A 367 7.47 -37.29 -27.98
CA GLU A 367 7.86 -37.91 -26.70
C GLU A 367 6.71 -37.96 -25.67
N GLU A 368 5.84 -36.94 -25.60
CA GLU A 368 4.69 -36.94 -24.68
C GLU A 368 3.60 -37.98 -25.03
N THR A 369 3.61 -38.53 -26.26
CA THR A 369 2.63 -39.52 -26.72
C THR A 369 3.05 -40.98 -26.51
N CYS A 370 4.25 -41.26 -25.98
CA CYS A 370 4.68 -42.62 -25.65
C CYS A 370 4.08 -43.09 -24.29
N PRO A 371 3.22 -44.14 -24.26
CA PRO A 371 2.52 -44.58 -23.06
C PRO A 371 3.41 -45.52 -22.21
N GLY A 372 4.57 -45.03 -21.76
CA GLY A 372 5.60 -45.91 -21.22
C GLY A 372 6.51 -45.34 -20.12
N ALA A 373 6.20 -44.19 -19.52
CA ALA A 373 7.00 -43.67 -18.41
C ALA A 373 6.12 -43.02 -17.34
N ASN A 374 5.77 -43.82 -16.32
CA ASN A 374 5.36 -43.32 -15.00
C ASN A 374 6.60 -43.03 -14.16
#